data_AF-A0A1G1VET6-F1
#
_entry.id   AF-A0A1G1VET6-F1
#
_cell.length_a   1.000
_cell.length_b   1.000
_cell.length_c   1.000
_cell.angle_alpha   90.00
_cell.angle_beta   90.00
_cell.angle_gamma   90.00
#
_symmetry.space_group_name_H-M   'P 1'
#
loop_
_entity.id
_entity.type
_entity.pdbx_description
1 polymer ?
#
loop_
_entity_poly.entity_id
_entity_poly.type
_entity_poly.pdbx_seq_one_letter_code
_entity_poly.pdbx_strand_id
1 'polypeptide(L)'
;MSKVFYDKYLVFEEIEIELGKLNLEKEERQEIEVLIDEMIHHRMMDKILSHLPREHHEEFLDKFHKIPYDESLLQYLDERIETSVEQHIKDEMQKLKKEILEDIKTSCSPK
;
A
#
# COMPACT_ATOMS: atom_id res chain seq x y z
N MET A 1 8.80 -6.78 -0.77
CA MET A 1 9.29 -5.66 -1.62
C MET A 1 9.54 -6.10 -3.07
N SER A 2 8.50 -6.57 -3.77
CA SER A 2 8.50 -6.51 -5.23
C SER A 2 8.17 -5.07 -5.60
N LYS A 3 8.96 -4.43 -6.48
CA LYS A 3 8.66 -3.05 -6.89
C LYS A 3 7.32 -3.01 -7.61
N VAL A 4 6.40 -2.20 -7.10
CA VAL A 4 5.07 -1.98 -7.69
C VAL A 4 4.86 -0.52 -8.04
N PHE A 5 3.98 -0.24 -8.99
CA PHE A 5 3.79 1.11 -9.56
C PHE A 5 3.33 2.16 -8.54
N TYR A 6 2.75 1.73 -7.41
CA TYR A 6 2.32 2.62 -6.32
C TYR A 6 3.35 2.76 -5.20
N ASP A 7 4.51 2.08 -5.26
CA ASP A 7 5.57 2.24 -4.25
C ASP A 7 6.05 3.69 -4.14
N LYS A 8 6.00 4.45 -5.25
CA LYS A 8 6.35 5.88 -5.25
C LYS A 8 5.45 6.74 -4.35
N TYR A 9 4.28 6.24 -3.98
CA TYR A 9 3.35 6.92 -3.08
C TYR A 9 3.51 6.46 -1.62
N LEU A 10 4.34 5.44 -1.35
CA LEU A 10 4.68 5.02 0.00
C LEU A 10 5.59 6.05 0.66
N VAL A 11 5.05 6.74 1.67
CA VAL A 11 5.84 7.59 2.56
C VAL A 11 5.99 6.88 3.90
N PHE A 12 7.00 6.00 3.99
CA PHE A 12 7.30 5.22 5.19
C PHE A 12 8.09 5.96 6.26
N GLU A 13 8.63 7.15 5.97
CA GLU A 13 9.51 7.87 6.90
C GLU A 13 8.93 7.99 8.32
N GLU A 14 7.65 8.34 8.45
CA GLU A 14 7.01 8.45 9.77
C GLU A 14 6.86 7.10 10.47
N ILE A 15 6.55 6.03 9.73
CA ILE A 15 6.44 4.68 10.30
C ILE A 15 7.81 4.21 10.77
N GLU A 16 8.86 4.40 9.97
CA GLU A 16 10.24 4.08 10.35
C GLU A 16 10.69 4.86 11.59
N ILE A 17 10.32 6.14 11.70
CA ILE A 17 10.60 6.96 12.88
C ILE A 17 9.90 6.39 14.12
N GLU A 18 8.62 6.04 14.04
CA GLU A 18 7.91 5.46 15.19
C GLU A 18 8.44 4.06 15.53
N LEU A 19 8.70 3.20 14.54
CA LEU A 19 9.31 1.89 14.74
C LEU A 19 10.71 2.00 15.35
N GLY A 20 11.50 3.02 14.97
CA GLY A 20 12.81 3.29 15.56
C GLY A 20 12.75 3.75 17.02
N LYS A 21 11.61 4.24 17.50
CA LYS A 21 11.40 4.52 18.94
C LYS A 21 11.09 3.25 19.72
N LEU A 22 10.51 2.26 19.07
CA LEU A 22 10.34 0.94 19.66
C LEU A 22 11.72 0.27 19.64
N ASN A 23 12.21 -0.14 20.80
CA ASN A 23 13.50 -0.80 20.92
C ASN A 23 13.40 -2.28 20.48
N LEU A 24 12.90 -2.50 19.26
CA LEU A 24 12.63 -3.80 18.65
C LEU A 24 13.92 -4.43 18.14
N GLU A 25 13.94 -5.77 18.16
CA GLU A 25 15.01 -6.50 17.50
C GLU A 25 14.90 -6.37 15.98
N LYS A 26 16.02 -6.58 15.29
CA LYS A 26 16.08 -6.47 13.82
C LYS A 26 15.09 -7.43 13.15
N GLU A 27 14.91 -8.61 13.70
CA GLU A 27 14.01 -9.64 13.19
C GLU A 27 12.55 -9.20 13.35
N GLU A 28 12.15 -8.76 14.55
CA GLU A 28 10.80 -8.22 14.81
C GLU A 28 10.47 -7.03 13.91
N ARG A 29 11.44 -6.12 13.72
CA ARG A 29 11.26 -4.98 12.81
C ARG A 29 11.03 -5.45 11.37
N GLN A 30 11.80 -6.42 10.89
CA GLN A 30 11.63 -6.96 9.54
C GLN A 30 10.27 -7.64 9.38
N GLU A 31 9.79 -8.37 10.39
CA GLU A 31 8.45 -8.97 10.37
C GLU A 31 7.35 -7.91 10.25
N ILE A 32 7.46 -6.82 11.02
CA ILE A 32 6.51 -5.70 10.93
C ILE A 32 6.56 -5.04 9.55
N GLU A 33 7.76 -4.79 9.01
CA GLU A 33 7.92 -4.22 7.67
C GLU A 33 7.28 -5.11 6.59
N VAL A 34 7.43 -6.43 6.68
CA VAL A 34 6.78 -7.40 5.78
C VAL A 34 5.26 -7.37 5.93
N LEU A 35 4.75 -7.36 7.16
CA LEU A 35 3.32 -7.27 7.45
C LEU A 35 2.71 -6.01 6.84
N ILE A 36 3.40 -4.88 6.98
CA ILE A 36 2.94 -3.60 6.43
C ILE A 36 2.94 -3.65 4.89
N ASP A 37 3.99 -4.19 4.26
CA ASP A 37 4.06 -4.40 2.80
C ASP A 37 2.86 -5.23 2.29
N GLU A 38 2.56 -6.35 2.97
CA GLU A 38 1.40 -7.20 2.64
C GLU A 38 0.07 -6.47 2.81
N MET A 39 -0.11 -5.75 3.92
CA MET A 39 -1.34 -4.96 4.17
C MET A 39 -1.57 -3.90 3.09
N ILE A 40 -0.50 -3.20 2.69
CA ILE A 40 -0.56 -2.21 1.60
C ILE A 40 -0.98 -2.90 0.30
N HIS A 41 -0.29 -3.98 -0.07
CA HIS A 41 -0.54 -4.68 -1.31
C HIS A 41 -2.00 -5.13 -1.41
N HIS A 42 -2.50 -5.78 -0.37
CA HIS A 42 -3.88 -6.25 -0.29
C HIS A 42 -4.89 -5.10 -0.39
N ARG A 43 -4.73 -4.04 0.41
CA ARG A 43 -5.65 -2.90 0.38
C ARG A 43 -5.66 -2.17 -0.96
N MET A 44 -4.49 -1.96 -1.55
CA MET A 44 -4.39 -1.29 -2.85
C MET A 44 -5.07 -2.13 -3.94
N MET A 45 -4.82 -3.43 -3.98
CA MET A 45 -5.47 -4.33 -4.94
C MET A 45 -6.98 -4.36 -4.76
N ASP A 46 -7.48 -4.50 -3.53
CA ASP A 46 -8.92 -4.46 -3.26
C ASP A 46 -9.54 -3.12 -3.68
N LYS A 47 -8.86 -2.00 -3.41
CA LYS A 47 -9.35 -0.67 -3.80
C LYS A 47 -9.39 -0.51 -5.31
N ILE A 48 -8.33 -0.90 -6.01
CA ILE A 48 -8.25 -0.80 -7.47
C ILE A 48 -9.32 -1.68 -8.12
N LEU A 49 -9.43 -2.95 -7.71
CA LEU A 49 -10.40 -3.89 -8.27
C LEU A 49 -11.85 -3.53 -7.92
N SER A 50 -12.11 -2.86 -6.79
CA SER A 50 -13.46 -2.37 -6.48
C SER A 50 -13.92 -1.21 -7.34
N HIS A 51 -12.99 -0.40 -7.88
CA HIS A 51 -13.31 0.74 -8.75
C HIS A 51 -13.23 0.36 -10.24
N LEU A 52 -12.34 -0.58 -10.57
CA LEU A 52 -12.21 -1.10 -11.91
C LEU A 52 -13.42 -1.98 -12.26
N PRO A 53 -14.07 -1.80 -13.42
CA PRO A 53 -15.11 -2.71 -13.87
C PRO A 53 -14.61 -4.15 -13.97
N ARG A 54 -15.44 -5.12 -13.57
CA ARG A 54 -15.08 -6.55 -13.50
C ARG A 54 -14.55 -7.12 -14.82
N GLU A 55 -15.04 -6.61 -15.95
CA GLU A 55 -14.61 -6.99 -17.30
C GLU A 55 -13.13 -6.67 -17.57
N HIS A 56 -12.54 -5.75 -16.80
CA HIS A 56 -11.15 -5.32 -16.94
C HIS A 56 -10.24 -5.90 -15.85
N HIS A 57 -10.78 -6.67 -14.90
CA HIS A 57 -10.00 -7.25 -13.79
C HIS A 57 -8.92 -8.21 -14.31
N GLU A 58 -9.29 -9.16 -15.17
CA GLU A 58 -8.33 -10.14 -15.71
C GLU A 58 -7.23 -9.45 -16.54
N GLU A 59 -7.59 -8.48 -17.38
CA GLU A 59 -6.63 -7.73 -18.20
C GLU A 59 -5.65 -6.95 -17.31
N PHE A 60 -6.16 -6.28 -16.27
CA PHE A 60 -5.33 -5.56 -15.33
C PHE A 60 -4.39 -6.49 -14.56
N LEU A 61 -4.90 -7.61 -14.04
CA LEU A 61 -4.09 -8.58 -13.30
C LEU A 61 -2.98 -9.18 -14.18
N ASP A 62 -3.30 -9.53 -15.43
CA ASP A 62 -2.29 -10.07 -16.36
C ASP A 62 -1.20 -9.04 -16.68
N LYS A 63 -1.56 -7.76 -16.86
CA LYS A 63 -0.58 -6.66 -17.01
C LYS A 63 0.23 -6.46 -15.73
N PHE A 64 -0.41 -6.46 -14.56
CA PHE A 64 0.22 -6.30 -13.26
C PHE A 64 1.23 -7.42 -12.99
N HIS A 65 0.88 -8.67 -13.28
CA HIS A 65 1.79 -9.81 -13.14
C HIS A 65 2.99 -9.74 -14.10
N LYS A 66 2.81 -9.18 -15.30
CA LYS A 66 3.90 -9.02 -16.28
C LYS A 66 4.85 -7.89 -15.92
N ILE A 67 4.31 -6.72 -15.56
CA ILE A 67 5.12 -5.51 -15.33
C ILE A 67 4.57 -4.72 -14.13
N PRO A 68 4.73 -5.22 -12.89
CA PRO A 68 4.08 -4.66 -11.70
C PRO A 68 4.50 -3.23 -11.35
N TYR A 69 5.68 -2.81 -11.81
CA TYR A 69 6.27 -1.49 -11.56
C TYR A 69 5.96 -0.46 -12.65
N ASP A 70 5.24 -0.84 -13.71
CA ASP A 70 5.03 0.03 -14.86
C ASP A 70 3.99 1.12 -14.57
N GLU A 71 4.33 2.38 -14.86
CA GLU A 71 3.40 3.50 -14.71
C GLU A 71 2.22 3.43 -15.68
N SER A 72 2.35 2.68 -16.77
CA SER A 72 1.24 2.41 -17.69
C SER A 72 0.08 1.68 -17.03
N LEU A 73 0.31 0.98 -15.91
CA LEU A 73 -0.77 0.40 -15.10
C LEU A 73 -1.65 1.48 -14.49
N LEU A 74 -1.05 2.55 -13.96
CA LEU A 74 -1.79 3.67 -13.41
C LEU A 74 -2.59 4.37 -14.51
N GLN A 75 -1.95 4.62 -15.66
CA GLN A 75 -2.62 5.23 -16.80
C GLN A 75 -3.80 4.38 -17.30
N TYR A 76 -3.62 3.06 -17.40
CA TYR A 76 -4.68 2.13 -17.76
C TYR A 76 -5.87 2.20 -16.80
N LEU A 77 -5.59 2.32 -15.49
CA LEU A 77 -6.63 2.46 -14.48
C LEU A 77 -7.34 3.82 -14.59
N ASP A 78 -6.60 4.93 -14.73
CA ASP A 78 -7.17 6.28 -14.88
C ASP A 78 -8.01 6.44 -16.16
N GLU A 79 -7.70 5.71 -17.24
CA GLU A 79 -8.50 5.70 -18.47
C GLU A 79 -9.81 4.92 -18.33
N ARG A 80 -9.89 3.99 -17.37
CA ARG A 80 -11.03 3.06 -17.19
C ARG A 80 -11.86 3.36 -15.94
N ILE A 81 -11.34 4.15 -15.02
CA ILE A 81 -11.99 4.56 -13.78
C ILE A 81 -12.24 6.06 -13.89
N GLU A 82 -13.50 6.48 -13.76
CA GLU A 82 -13.89 7.90 -13.91
C GLU A 82 -13.24 8.82 -12.86
N THR A 83 -12.86 8.25 -11.72
CA THR A 83 -12.20 8.96 -10.61
C THR A 83 -10.69 8.74 -10.66
N SER A 84 -9.92 9.77 -10.28
CA SER A 84 -8.45 9.69 -10.20
C SER A 84 -8.00 8.57 -9.27
N VAL A 85 -7.42 7.53 -9.86
CA VAL A 85 -6.96 6.33 -9.16
C VAL A 85 -5.75 6.68 -8.30
N GLU A 86 -4.90 7.58 -8.80
CA GLU A 86 -3.79 8.15 -8.03
C GLU A 86 -4.26 8.77 -6.72
N GLN A 87 -5.34 9.58 -6.74
CA GLN A 87 -5.87 10.18 -5.52
C GLN A 87 -6.40 9.11 -4.56
N HIS A 88 -7.12 8.12 -5.07
CA HIS A 88 -7.62 7.02 -4.24
C HIS A 88 -6.49 6.20 -3.59
N ILE A 89 -5.41 5.94 -4.33
CA ILE A 89 -4.22 5.28 -3.80
C ILE A 89 -3.62 6.12 -2.67
N LYS A 90 -3.41 7.43 -2.90
CA LYS A 90 -2.85 8.33 -1.88
C LYS A 90 -3.72 8.40 -0.63
N ASP A 91 -5.03 8.52 -0.78
CA ASP A 91 -5.97 8.61 0.33
C ASP A 91 -6.00 7.32 1.16
N GLU A 92 -6.05 6.17 0.49
CA GLU A 92 -6.08 4.86 1.15
C GLU A 92 -4.74 4.56 1.84
N MET A 93 -3.61 4.97 1.24
CA MET A 93 -2.29 4.89 1.87
C MET A 93 -2.17 5.78 3.10
N GLN A 94 -2.66 7.02 3.04
CA GLN A 94 -2.68 7.91 4.20
C GLN A 94 -3.53 7.34 5.34
N LYS A 95 -4.66 6.72 5.00
CA LYS A 95 -5.51 6.05 5.97
C LYS A 95 -4.82 4.84 6.60
N LEU A 96 -4.24 3.96 5.80
CA LEU A 96 -3.50 2.80 6.29
C LEU A 96 -2.30 3.20 7.15
N LYS A 97 -1.56 4.22 6.74
CA LYS A 97 -0.46 4.79 7.53
C LYS A 97 -0.95 5.26 8.90
N LYS A 98 -2.06 6.01 8.97
CA LYS A 98 -2.63 6.46 10.25
C LYS A 98 -3.03 5.29 11.13
N GLU A 99 -3.68 4.27 10.57
CA GLU A 99 -4.07 3.07 11.31
C GLU A 99 -2.84 2.34 11.88
N ILE A 100 -1.79 2.12 11.07
CA ILE A 100 -0.54 1.51 11.54
C ILE A 100 0.11 2.35 12.65
N LEU A 101 0.17 3.68 12.49
CA LEU A 101 0.74 4.58 13.49
C LEU A 101 -0.08 4.57 14.80
N GLU A 102 -1.41 4.48 14.71
CA GLU A 102 -2.29 4.35 15.87
C GLU A 102 -2.10 3.00 16.56
N ASP A 103 -1.97 1.91 15.81
CA ASP A 103 -1.71 0.57 16.34
C ASP A 103 -0.37 0.50 17.06
N ILE A 104 0.69 1.09 16.47
CA ILE A 104 2.01 1.21 17.09
C ILE A 104 1.92 1.99 18.42
N LYS A 105 1.25 3.15 18.41
CA LYS A 105 1.11 3.99 19.62
C LYS A 105 0.27 3.32 20.70
N THR A 106 -0.78 2.60 20.31
CA THR A 106 -1.65 1.86 21.24
C THR A 106 -0.90 0.70 21.87
N SER A 107 -0.11 -0.02 21.08
CA SER A 107 0.76 -1.10 21.56
C SER A 107 1.85 -0.59 22.52
N CYS A 108 2.26 0.67 22.37
CA CYS A 108 3.26 1.32 23.21
C CYS A 108 2.67 2.00 24.48
N SER A 109 1.34 2.02 24.64
CA SER A 109 0.68 2.61 25.81
C SER A 109 0.59 1.57 26.94
N PRO A 110 1.29 1.75 28.08
CA PRO A 110 1.16 0.84 29.21
C PRO A 110 -0.26 0.96 29.80
N LYS A 111 -0.93 -0.19 29.97
CA LYS A 111 -2.03 -0.32 30.93
C LYS A 111 -1.48 -0.36 32.35
#